data_AF-A0AA35Y0U5-F1
#
_entry.id   AF-A0AA35Y0U5-F1
#
_cell.length_a   1.000
_cell.length_b   1.000
_cell.length_c   1.000
_cell.angle_alpha   90.00
_cell.angle_beta   90.00
_cell.angle_gamma   90.00
#
_symmetry.space_group_name_H-M   'P 1'
#
loop_
_entity.id
_entity.type
_entity.pdbx_description
1 polymer ?
#
loop_
_entity_poly.entity_id
_entity_poly.type
_entity_poly.pdbx_seq_one_letter_code
_entity_poly.pdbx_strand_id
1 'polypeptide(L)'
;MKTAIKILALAIALAAQPAFAGRDPGERLEHMKKELKLTPEQTEQVRKILEEFEPQRKALHEQKRALHEQVRSRLKAVLSKEQGEKLDKMAEERRARHHRGWDTEPAKSPSP
;
A
#
# COMPACT_ATOMS: atom_id res chain seq x y z
N MET A 1 23.43 26.89 24.78
CA MET A 1 23.65 27.57 23.48
C MET A 1 24.29 26.57 22.54
N LYS A 2 23.71 26.39 21.32
CA LYS A 2 24.28 25.74 20.12
C LYS A 2 24.55 24.22 20.30
N THR A 3 24.19 23.26 19.47
CA THR A 3 23.69 23.13 18.08
C THR A 3 23.63 21.62 17.86
N ALA A 4 22.57 21.06 17.25
CA ALA A 4 22.66 19.90 16.34
C ALA A 4 21.24 19.43 15.97
N ILE A 5 20.61 20.20 15.08
CA ILE A 5 19.66 19.66 14.11
C ILE A 5 20.40 18.54 13.37
N LYS A 6 20.19 17.29 13.76
CA LYS A 6 20.63 16.15 12.96
C LYS A 6 19.57 15.89 11.91
N ILE A 7 19.71 16.64 10.83
CA ILE A 7 19.36 16.33 9.44
C ILE A 7 18.58 15.01 9.34
N LEU A 8 17.24 15.11 9.38
CA LEU A 8 16.40 14.09 8.80
C LEU A 8 16.58 14.26 7.29
N ALA A 9 17.53 13.53 6.73
CA ALA A 9 17.70 13.42 5.30
C ALA A 9 16.45 12.73 4.74
N LEU A 10 15.44 13.54 4.43
CA LEU A 10 14.31 13.16 3.61
C LEU A 10 14.84 13.01 2.17
N ALA A 11 15.55 11.91 1.93
CA ALA A 11 15.77 11.42 0.59
C ALA A 11 14.41 10.88 0.11
N ILE A 12 13.60 11.75 -0.50
CA ILE A 12 12.54 11.30 -1.41
C ILE A 12 13.27 10.75 -2.63
N ALA A 13 13.75 9.51 -2.51
CA ALA A 13 14.08 8.72 -3.68
C ALA A 13 12.74 8.47 -4.39
N LEU A 14 12.54 9.23 -5.46
CA LEU A 14 11.47 9.02 -6.43
C LEU A 14 11.75 7.72 -7.21
N ALA A 15 11.65 6.60 -6.52
CA ALA A 15 11.58 5.28 -7.11
C ALA A 15 10.21 4.74 -6.73
N ALA A 16 9.40 4.42 -7.74
CA ALA A 16 8.18 3.66 -7.58
C ALA A 16 8.51 2.27 -7.04
N GLN A 17 8.79 2.18 -5.75
CA GLN A 17 8.85 0.94 -5.01
C GLN A 17 7.41 0.53 -4.70
N PRO A 18 7.02 -0.74 -4.89
CA PRO A 18 5.72 -1.23 -4.46
C PRO A 18 5.76 -1.38 -2.94
N ALA A 19 5.72 -0.25 -2.24
CA ALA A 19 5.82 -0.23 -0.80
C ALA A 19 4.42 -0.02 -0.21
N PHE A 20 3.91 -1.07 0.45
CA PHE A 20 2.77 -1.03 1.38
C PHE A 20 1.37 -0.95 0.78
N ALA A 21 1.00 -1.90 -0.08
CA ALA A 21 -0.40 -2.27 -0.26
C ALA A 21 -0.74 -3.43 0.70
N GLY A 22 -1.70 -3.23 1.61
CA GLY A 22 -2.44 -4.33 2.22
C GLY A 22 -2.05 -4.83 3.63
N ARG A 23 -1.05 -4.26 4.30
CA ARG A 23 -0.68 -4.70 5.66
C ARG A 23 -1.42 -3.91 6.75
N ASP A 24 -1.95 -4.60 7.76
CA ASP A 24 -2.54 -3.99 8.96
C ASP A 24 -1.58 -2.92 9.53
N PRO A 25 -2.07 -1.75 9.98
CA PRO A 25 -1.21 -0.68 10.48
C PRO A 25 -0.24 -1.14 11.59
N GLY A 26 -0.66 -2.06 12.45
CA GLY A 26 0.16 -2.65 13.51
C GLY A 26 1.22 -3.59 12.95
N GLU A 27 0.85 -4.47 12.03
CA GLU A 27 1.82 -5.34 11.36
C GLU A 27 2.88 -4.57 10.56
N ARG A 28 2.49 -3.44 9.94
CA ARG A 28 3.42 -2.56 9.23
C ARG A 28 4.41 -1.92 10.20
N LEU A 29 3.94 -1.44 11.36
CA LEU A 29 4.81 -0.85 12.36
C LEU A 29 5.81 -1.89 12.91
N GLU A 30 5.37 -3.12 13.18
CA GLU A 30 6.27 -4.19 13.63
C GLU A 30 7.31 -4.57 12.57
N HIS A 31 6.93 -4.59 11.29
CA HIS A 31 7.89 -4.78 10.22
C HIS A 31 8.91 -3.63 10.16
N MET A 32 8.47 -2.37 10.23
CA MET A 32 9.36 -1.20 10.26
C MET A 32 10.29 -1.23 11.48
N LYS A 33 9.78 -1.60 12.65
CA LYS A 33 10.55 -1.76 13.88
C LYS A 33 11.67 -2.79 13.70
N LYS A 34 11.38 -3.94 13.09
CA LYS A 34 12.36 -5.00 12.86
C LYS A 34 13.43 -4.60 11.84
N GLU A 35 13.01 -4.11 10.66
CA GLU A 35 13.93 -3.82 9.55
C GLU A 35 14.79 -2.58 9.81
N LEU A 36 14.20 -1.54 10.42
CA LEU A 36 14.89 -0.28 10.72
C LEU A 36 15.49 -0.26 12.13
N LYS A 37 15.30 -1.33 12.91
CA LYS A 37 15.76 -1.47 14.30
C LYS A 37 15.37 -0.28 15.17
N LEU A 38 14.07 0.07 15.13
CA LEU A 38 13.56 1.24 15.84
C LEU A 38 13.64 1.02 17.36
N THR A 39 14.09 2.05 18.07
CA THR A 39 14.00 2.13 19.54
C THR A 39 12.53 2.24 19.99
N PRO A 40 12.22 1.99 21.28
CA PRO A 40 10.86 2.18 21.81
C PRO A 40 10.33 3.59 21.55
N GLU A 41 11.15 4.62 21.75
CA GLU A 41 10.79 6.01 21.57
C GLU A 41 10.50 6.32 20.09
N GLN A 42 11.32 5.81 19.17
CA GLN A 42 11.08 5.95 17.73
C GLN A 42 9.83 5.20 17.28
N THR A 43 9.58 4.01 17.82
CA THR A 43 8.39 3.20 17.50
C THR A 43 7.12 3.96 17.87
N GLU A 44 7.09 4.59 19.04
CA GLU A 44 5.98 5.43 19.50
C GLU A 44 5.78 6.67 18.62
N GLN A 45 6.86 7.32 18.20
CA GLN A 45 6.77 8.46 17.27
C GLN A 45 6.22 8.03 15.91
N VAL A 46 6.68 6.91 15.36
CA VAL A 46 6.18 6.38 14.09
C VAL A 46 4.71 5.99 14.23
N ARG A 47 4.29 5.35 15.33
CA ARG A 47 2.88 5.01 15.56
C ARG A 47 1.99 6.24 15.46
N LYS A 48 2.34 7.33 16.15
CA LYS A 48 1.58 8.59 16.12
C LYS A 48 1.48 9.18 14.72
N ILE A 49 2.58 9.18 13.96
CA ILE A 49 2.57 9.63 12.56
C ILE A 49 1.62 8.77 11.73
N LEU A 50 1.64 7.44 11.88
CA LEU A 50 0.78 6.56 11.11
C LEU A 50 -0.71 6.74 11.46
N GLU A 51 -1.03 7.00 12.73
CA GLU A 51 -2.39 7.30 13.21
C GLU A 51 -2.89 8.66 12.70
N GLU A 52 -2.05 9.69 12.73
CA GLU A 52 -2.37 11.04 12.25
C GLU A 52 -2.82 11.04 10.78
N PHE A 53 -2.12 10.27 9.92
CA PHE A 53 -2.41 10.19 8.49
C PHE A 53 -3.43 9.10 8.11
N GLU A 54 -3.93 8.33 9.07
CA GLU A 54 -4.89 7.25 8.84
C GLU A 54 -6.17 7.72 8.11
N PRO A 55 -6.82 8.83 8.52
CA PRO A 55 -8.02 9.30 7.86
C PRO A 55 -7.77 9.73 6.41
N GLN A 56 -6.64 10.39 6.14
CA GLN A 56 -6.26 10.81 4.79
C GLN A 56 -6.02 9.60 3.88
N ARG A 57 -5.38 8.55 4.40
CA ARG A 57 -5.17 7.31 3.66
C ARG A 57 -6.47 6.60 3.34
N LYS A 58 -7.42 6.55 4.29
CA LYS A 58 -8.78 6.02 4.03
C LYS A 58 -9.49 6.82 2.95
N ALA A 59 -9.49 8.15 3.05
CA ALA A 59 -10.12 9.01 2.04
C ALA A 59 -9.52 8.80 0.64
N LEU A 60 -8.19 8.74 0.54
CA LEU A 60 -7.51 8.47 -0.72
C LEU A 60 -7.83 7.08 -1.28
N HIS A 61 -7.96 6.07 -0.41
CA HIS A 61 -8.35 4.72 -0.81
C HIS A 61 -9.74 4.70 -1.44
N GLU A 62 -10.73 5.32 -0.81
CA GLU A 62 -12.10 5.41 -1.35
C GLU A 62 -12.15 6.18 -2.67
N GLN A 63 -11.43 7.31 -2.78
CA GLN A 63 -11.34 8.07 -4.03
C GLN A 63 -10.74 7.22 -5.16
N LYS A 64 -9.67 6.48 -4.86
CA LYS A 64 -9.02 5.59 -5.83
C LYS A 64 -9.96 4.45 -6.26
N ARG A 65 -10.71 3.88 -5.32
CA ARG A 65 -11.70 2.83 -5.60
C ARG A 65 -12.79 3.35 -6.54
N ALA A 66 -13.39 4.50 -6.22
CA ALA A 66 -14.41 5.13 -7.05
C ALA A 66 -13.89 5.44 -8.46
N LEU A 67 -12.66 5.97 -8.58
CA LEU A 67 -12.02 6.23 -9.87
C LEU A 67 -11.85 4.94 -10.69
N HIS A 68 -11.38 3.85 -10.05
CA HIS A 68 -11.24 2.56 -10.73
C HIS A 68 -12.58 2.01 -11.23
N GLU A 69 -13.65 2.15 -10.45
CA GLU A 69 -15.00 1.75 -10.85
C GLU A 69 -15.49 2.57 -12.06
N GLN A 70 -15.28 3.89 -12.02
CA GLN A 70 -15.64 4.78 -13.13
C GLN A 70 -14.88 4.44 -14.42
N VAL A 71 -13.56 4.23 -14.33
CA VAL A 71 -12.74 3.83 -15.48
C VAL A 71 -13.19 2.48 -16.04
N ARG A 72 -13.46 1.49 -15.17
CA ARG A 72 -13.95 0.18 -15.60
C ARG A 72 -15.29 0.29 -16.33
N SER A 73 -16.22 1.09 -15.82
CA SER A 73 -17.51 1.33 -16.49
C SER A 73 -17.32 1.93 -17.88
N ARG A 74 -16.49 2.97 -18.02
CA ARG A 74 -16.20 3.60 -19.32
C ARG A 74 -15.51 2.66 -20.30
N LEU A 75 -14.59 1.81 -19.82
CA LEU A 75 -13.96 0.79 -20.67
C LEU A 75 -15.00 -0.21 -21.17
N LYS A 76 -15.90 -0.71 -20.32
CA LYS A 76 -16.93 -1.68 -20.75
C LYS A 76 -17.87 -1.12 -21.82
N ALA A 77 -18.09 0.19 -21.86
CA ALA A 77 -18.95 0.82 -22.86
C ALA A 77 -18.37 0.80 -24.29
N VAL A 78 -17.05 0.65 -24.44
CA VAL A 78 -16.37 0.61 -25.75
C VAL A 78 -15.88 -0.78 -26.14
N LEU A 79 -16.10 -1.78 -25.29
CA LEU A 79 -15.69 -3.16 -25.50
C LEU A 79 -16.87 -4.00 -26.01
N SER A 80 -16.55 -5.08 -26.74
CA SER A 80 -17.54 -6.13 -26.97
C SER A 80 -17.92 -6.81 -25.64
N LYS A 81 -19.07 -7.50 -25.62
CA LYS A 81 -19.53 -8.24 -24.44
C LYS A 81 -18.45 -9.20 -23.92
N GLU A 82 -17.86 -9.99 -24.81
CA GLU A 82 -16.81 -10.96 -24.47
C GLU A 82 -15.55 -10.28 -23.90
N GLN A 83 -15.13 -9.16 -24.48
CA GLN A 83 -13.99 -8.39 -23.97
C GLN A 83 -14.28 -7.79 -22.58
N GLY A 84 -15.52 -7.33 -22.36
CA GLY A 84 -15.97 -6.83 -21.06
C GLY A 84 -15.99 -7.91 -19.96
N GLU A 85 -16.42 -9.12 -20.29
CA GLU A 85 -16.39 -10.28 -19.38
C GLU A 85 -14.94 -10.69 -19.05
N LYS A 86 -14.05 -10.67 -20.05
CA LYS A 86 -12.61 -10.92 -19.83
C LYS A 86 -11.99 -9.87 -18.91
N LEU A 87 -12.32 -8.58 -19.10
CA LEU A 87 -11.88 -7.50 -18.22
C LEU A 87 -12.33 -7.74 -16.78
N ASP A 88 -13.57 -8.18 -16.58
CA ASP A 88 -14.09 -8.48 -15.24
C ASP A 88 -13.35 -9.64 -14.58
N LYS A 89 -13.13 -10.73 -15.32
CA LYS A 89 -12.37 -11.90 -14.85
C LYS A 89 -10.93 -11.52 -14.46
N MET A 90 -10.25 -10.71 -15.28
CA MET A 90 -8.91 -10.23 -14.97
C MET A 90 -8.85 -9.42 -13.67
N ALA A 91 -9.90 -8.64 -13.38
CA ALA A 91 -10.01 -7.89 -12.14
C ALA A 91 -10.23 -8.81 -10.92
N GLU A 92 -11.11 -9.82 -11.04
CA GLU A 92 -11.31 -10.80 -9.97
C GLU A 92 -10.07 -11.64 -9.70
N GLU A 93 -9.37 -12.09 -10.74
CA GLU A 93 -8.11 -12.81 -10.59
C GLU A 93 -7.04 -11.96 -9.89
N ARG A 94 -6.98 -10.65 -10.18
CA ARG A 94 -6.07 -9.74 -9.49
C ARG A 94 -6.41 -9.62 -8.01
N ARG A 95 -7.69 -9.52 -7.66
CA ARG A 95 -8.15 -9.53 -6.26
C ARG A 95 -7.84 -10.87 -5.58
N ALA A 96 -8.12 -11.98 -6.23
CA ALA A 96 -7.85 -13.33 -5.71
C ALA A 96 -6.35 -13.57 -5.48
N ARG A 97 -5.47 -13.08 -6.36
CA ARG A 97 -4.01 -13.13 -6.13
C ARG A 97 -3.59 -12.28 -4.92
N HIS A 98 -4.21 -11.12 -4.74
CA HIS A 98 -3.96 -10.27 -3.57
C HIS A 98 -4.46 -10.91 -2.26
N HIS A 99 -5.59 -11.62 -2.29
CA HIS A 99 -6.10 -12.39 -1.15
C HIS A 99 -5.27 -13.64 -0.84
N ARG A 100 -4.85 -14.41 -1.85
CA ARG A 100 -4.02 -15.61 -1.61
C ARG A 100 -2.64 -15.30 -1.03
N GLY A 101 -2.08 -14.13 -1.29
CA GLY A 101 -0.85 -13.67 -0.63
C GLY A 101 -1.00 -13.34 0.86
N TRP A 102 -2.23 -13.28 1.38
CA TRP A 102 -2.56 -13.10 2.79
C TRP A 102 -2.78 -14.44 3.52
N ASP A 103 -3.34 -15.45 2.83
CA ASP A 103 -3.71 -16.74 3.43
C ASP A 103 -2.60 -17.81 3.37
N THR A 104 -1.54 -17.61 2.57
CA THR A 104 -0.36 -18.48 2.58
C THR A 104 0.74 -17.88 3.45
N GLU A 105 1.34 -18.68 4.34
CA GLU A 105 2.63 -18.42 5.02
C GLU A 105 3.61 -17.64 4.13
N PRO A 106 4.55 -16.84 4.69
CA PRO A 106 5.46 -15.98 3.93
C PRO A 106 6.46 -16.81 3.10
N ALA A 107 5.97 -17.39 2.01
CA ALA A 107 6.76 -18.06 1.00
C ALA A 107 7.48 -16.97 0.23
N LYS A 108 8.80 -16.95 0.42
CA LYS A 108 9.83 -16.22 -0.33
C LYS A 108 9.29 -15.70 -1.67
N SER A 109 9.18 -14.39 -1.78
CA SER A 109 8.96 -13.71 -3.04
C SER A 109 9.89 -14.28 -4.11
N PRO A 110 9.40 -14.72 -5.28
CA PRO A 110 10.30 -14.91 -6.42
C PRO A 110 10.78 -13.52 -6.82
N SER A 111 12.04 -13.23 -6.51
CA SER A 111 12.77 -12.11 -7.10
C SER A 111 12.82 -12.28 -8.63
N PRO A 112 12.77 -11.19 -9.41
CA PRO A 112 12.99 -11.24 -10.86
C PRO A 112 14.37 -11.79 -11.22
#